data_AF-A0A9X2FGX4-F1
#
_entry.id   AF-A0A9X2FGX4-F1
#
_cell.length_a   1.000
_cell.length_b   1.000
_cell.length_c   1.000
_cell.angle_alpha   90.00
_cell.angle_beta   90.00
_cell.angle_gamma   90.00
#
_symmetry.space_group_name_H-M   'P 1'
#
loop_
_entity.id
_entity.type
_entity.pdbx_description
1 polymer ?
#
loop_
_entity_poly.entity_id
_entity_poly.type
_entity_poly.pdbx_seq_one_letter_code
_entity_poly.pdbx_strand_id
1 'polypeptide(L)'
;MRTRLFASAILFLGVTATCFAGDDSVTTGLANRMTREALAAGAAGDMDLREQLLDQVLRVAPEHAPAHWARGEMQVSGQWKPIVAVQDEASDNQLLDKYQQLRRTASSTPDDQFQLARWCERNDLQDEARYHWLQVLAVDRDNRQALRALDSQWVGGQLLPRDEAEEIIDEQRNLRKVNADWRTRIAGWQRALAAGSDEAARALAEVEAVVDESAILEFEKLAAKQRGQYPAEAERSASLCKAFVSALSRLPSYEASLSMARLAVLADDASLREVAAETLKLRPTYEVVPVLITGLSPLIESRFEITRSENGRVSYSHQFVAEGADTDFVAEASTTVSAPVIVQAGSRGTDVRRAVARSRQRTTSAAQRMYREAMRLEQQAQAANTSREQLNERIVATLRTVTDKDFGNDPAPWWDYWREENGYDESRETVAYRTSQSYDMPVVTELPPSGGGGGRCECFAAGTLVWTKTGMQAIETLTAGDLVLTMDERTGERCFRPVLDTTIRDPSPLMHIATEGYQVLATPGHPFWVEGTGWRMAKELEPGDRVLSAHGAPIEIRAVASSDVDEQAYNLVVEGNNNYFVGQEGLLSHDNTQRRPELARAGKW
;
A
#
# COMPACT_ATOMS: atom_id res chain seq x y z
N MET A 1 47.95 11.06 13.39
CA MET A 1 47.92 9.64 13.83
C MET A 1 47.97 9.61 15.37
N ARG A 2 47.14 8.79 16.01
CA ARG A 2 47.07 8.51 17.48
C ARG A 2 46.76 9.69 18.43
N THR A 3 45.47 9.78 18.76
CA THR A 3 44.90 9.79 20.13
C THR A 3 45.68 10.42 21.30
N ARG A 4 44.99 11.29 22.04
CA ARG A 4 45.18 11.49 23.49
C ARG A 4 43.83 11.37 24.20
N LEU A 5 43.84 10.79 25.41
CA LEU A 5 42.68 10.75 26.28
C LEU A 5 42.41 12.15 26.85
N PHE A 6 41.14 12.45 27.15
CA PHE A 6 40.79 13.38 28.21
C PHE A 6 39.66 12.78 29.05
N ALA A 7 39.86 12.76 30.36
CA ALA A 7 38.82 12.39 31.32
C ALA A 7 38.23 13.66 31.93
N SER A 8 36.93 13.65 32.17
CA SER A 8 36.23 14.57 33.09
C SER A 8 34.99 13.83 33.59
N ALA A 9 34.99 13.35 34.83
CA ALA A 9 34.81 14.13 36.06
C ALA A 9 33.32 14.29 36.39
N ILE A 10 32.81 13.32 37.14
CA ILE A 10 31.49 13.38 37.78
C ILE A 10 31.48 14.55 38.75
N LEU A 11 30.46 15.42 38.67
CA LEU A 11 30.20 16.42 39.69
C LEU A 11 28.72 16.42 40.07
N PHE A 12 28.43 16.03 41.32
CA PHE A 12 27.11 16.19 41.92
C PHE A 12 26.92 17.65 42.35
N LEU A 13 25.78 18.25 42.00
CA LEU A 13 25.24 19.42 42.70
C LEU A 13 23.74 19.51 42.43
N GLY A 14 22.93 19.16 43.44
CA GLY A 14 21.47 19.22 43.35
C GLY A 14 20.93 20.59 43.73
N VAL A 15 19.79 20.96 43.13
CA VAL A 15 18.96 22.08 43.59
C VAL A 15 17.55 21.55 43.84
N THR A 16 17.11 21.60 45.09
CA THR A 16 15.74 21.22 45.48
C THR A 16 14.78 22.40 45.24
N ALA A 17 13.81 22.22 44.35
CA ALA A 17 12.69 23.14 44.18
C ALA A 17 11.39 22.34 43.98
N THR A 18 10.51 22.35 45.00
CA THR A 18 9.29 21.55 45.03
C THR A 18 8.12 22.26 44.34
N CYS A 19 7.70 21.76 43.17
CA CYS A 19 6.47 22.16 42.49
C CYS A 19 5.66 20.90 42.12
N PHE A 20 4.75 20.47 43.01
CA PHE A 20 3.88 19.32 42.78
C PHE A 20 2.76 19.67 41.78
N ALA A 21 3.00 19.41 40.48
CA ALA A 21 1.98 19.41 39.43
C ALA A 21 2.46 18.66 38.15
N GLY A 22 2.23 17.33 38.07
CA GLY A 22 2.27 16.58 36.80
C GLY A 22 3.64 16.16 36.25
N ASP A 23 4.45 15.45 37.06
CA ASP A 23 5.77 14.90 36.65
C ASP A 23 5.66 13.72 35.65
N ASP A 24 4.44 13.23 35.41
CA ASP A 24 4.13 12.13 34.49
C ASP A 24 4.60 12.41 33.06
N SER A 25 4.59 13.68 32.64
CA SER A 25 5.00 14.10 31.28
C SER A 25 6.51 13.97 31.05
N VAL A 26 7.33 14.32 32.05
CA VAL A 26 8.79 14.18 32.00
C VAL A 26 9.18 12.70 32.10
N THR A 27 8.51 11.98 33.00
CA THR A 27 8.69 10.54 33.21
C THR A 27 8.35 9.74 31.95
N THR A 28 7.19 9.99 31.34
CA THR A 28 6.77 9.39 30.07
C THR A 28 7.68 9.79 28.91
N GLY A 29 8.13 11.06 28.87
CA GLY A 29 9.08 11.55 27.87
C GLY A 29 10.46 10.88 27.97
N LEU A 30 10.90 10.52 29.17
CA LEU A 30 12.12 9.75 29.41
C LEU A 30 11.94 8.28 29.02
N ALA A 31 10.87 7.63 29.49
CA ALA A 31 10.54 6.24 29.17
C ALA A 31 10.51 5.99 27.65
N ASN A 32 9.79 6.83 26.89
CA ASN A 32 9.75 6.75 25.42
C ASN A 32 11.13 6.83 24.74
N ARG A 33 12.08 7.61 25.28
CA ARG A 33 13.44 7.67 24.71
C ARG A 33 14.24 6.42 25.04
N MET A 34 14.17 5.94 26.28
CA MET A 34 14.89 4.74 26.69
C MET A 34 14.34 3.47 26.04
N THR A 35 13.04 3.38 25.76
CA THR A 35 12.45 2.31 24.94
C THR A 35 12.97 2.35 23.50
N ARG A 36 13.08 3.53 22.87
CA ARG A 36 13.75 3.69 21.56
C ARG A 36 15.21 3.25 21.59
N GLU A 37 15.95 3.67 22.61
CA GLU A 37 17.36 3.32 22.76
C GLU A 37 17.54 1.79 22.96
N ALA A 38 16.60 1.13 23.63
CA ALA A 38 16.57 -0.33 23.76
C ALA A 38 16.31 -1.04 22.40
N LEU A 39 15.36 -0.56 21.61
CA LEU A 39 15.05 -1.13 20.29
C LEU A 39 16.17 -0.86 19.28
N ALA A 40 16.81 0.31 19.35
CA ALA A 40 18.03 0.60 18.58
C ALA A 40 19.20 -0.32 18.98
N ALA A 41 19.32 -0.66 20.27
CA ALA A 41 20.28 -1.65 20.74
C ALA A 41 19.94 -3.07 20.24
N GLY A 42 18.66 -3.46 20.22
CA GLY A 42 18.17 -4.72 19.63
C GLY A 42 18.52 -4.86 18.14
N ALA A 43 18.23 -3.82 17.35
CA ALA A 43 18.58 -3.71 15.94
C ALA A 43 20.10 -3.75 15.69
N ALA A 44 20.90 -3.08 16.52
CA ALA A 44 22.36 -3.12 16.46
C ALA A 44 22.98 -4.43 16.98
N GLY A 45 22.19 -5.24 17.71
CA GLY A 45 22.56 -6.54 18.24
C GLY A 45 23.06 -6.58 19.69
N ASP A 46 23.03 -5.46 20.41
CA ASP A 46 23.37 -5.39 21.83
C ASP A 46 22.13 -5.75 22.70
N MET A 47 21.87 -7.04 22.78
CA MET A 47 20.74 -7.61 23.54
C MET A 47 20.89 -7.38 25.05
N ASP A 48 22.12 -7.32 25.57
CA ASP A 48 22.38 -7.04 26.98
C ASP A 48 22.00 -5.58 27.32
N LEU A 49 22.33 -4.61 26.45
CA LEU A 49 21.93 -3.22 26.59
C LEU A 49 20.42 -3.03 26.40
N ARG A 50 19.81 -3.72 25.42
CA ARG A 50 18.37 -3.74 25.18
C ARG A 50 17.60 -4.08 26.45
N GLU A 51 17.88 -5.26 27.04
CA GLU A 51 17.17 -5.68 28.24
C GLU A 51 17.49 -4.77 29.41
N GLN A 52 18.74 -4.34 29.62
CA GLN A 52 19.09 -3.38 30.67
C GLN A 52 18.32 -2.05 30.59
N LEU A 53 18.01 -1.57 29.38
CA LEU A 53 17.25 -0.34 29.17
C LEU A 53 15.74 -0.56 29.40
N LEU A 54 15.14 -1.64 28.90
CA LEU A 54 13.73 -1.97 29.19
C LEU A 54 13.49 -2.19 30.69
N ASP A 55 14.41 -2.88 31.36
CA ASP A 55 14.39 -3.08 32.81
C ASP A 55 14.52 -1.76 33.58
N GLN A 56 15.26 -0.77 33.06
CA GLN A 56 15.32 0.58 33.65
C GLN A 56 14.03 1.36 33.41
N VAL A 57 13.43 1.27 32.22
CA VAL A 57 12.14 1.91 31.92
C VAL A 57 11.06 1.40 32.86
N LEU A 58 10.90 0.09 32.99
CA LEU A 58 9.85 -0.51 33.83
C LEU A 58 10.08 -0.33 35.34
N ARG A 59 11.31 0.01 35.77
CA ARG A 59 11.58 0.48 37.15
C ARG A 59 11.16 1.93 37.41
N VAL A 60 11.07 2.77 36.37
CA VAL A 60 10.76 4.20 36.48
C VAL A 60 9.30 4.50 36.11
N ALA A 61 8.76 3.78 35.13
CA ALA A 61 7.38 3.84 34.66
C ALA A 61 6.83 2.40 34.51
N PRO A 62 6.34 1.77 35.60
CA PRO A 62 5.92 0.36 35.60
C PRO A 62 4.68 0.01 34.75
N GLU A 63 4.01 1.01 34.17
CA GLU A 63 2.86 0.84 33.26
C GLU A 63 3.18 1.34 31.84
N HIS A 64 4.48 1.46 31.49
CA HIS A 64 4.89 1.98 30.18
C HIS A 64 4.72 0.92 29.08
N ALA A 65 3.50 0.87 28.53
CA ALA A 65 3.07 -0.08 27.51
C ALA A 65 4.08 -0.35 26.38
N PRO A 66 4.75 0.66 25.75
CA PRO A 66 5.76 0.40 24.73
C PRO A 66 6.94 -0.47 25.19
N ALA A 67 7.36 -0.39 26.45
CA ALA A 67 8.42 -1.25 26.97
C ALA A 67 7.91 -2.68 27.21
N HIS A 68 6.69 -2.87 27.73
CA HIS A 68 6.08 -4.20 27.86
C HIS A 68 5.89 -4.88 26.51
N TRP A 69 5.36 -4.16 25.51
CA TRP A 69 5.24 -4.68 24.14
C TRP A 69 6.60 -5.06 23.55
N ALA A 70 7.67 -4.28 23.82
CA ALA A 70 9.04 -4.62 23.43
C ALA A 70 9.62 -5.86 24.15
N ARG A 71 9.02 -6.32 25.26
CA ARG A 71 9.35 -7.60 25.94
C ARG A 71 8.49 -8.80 25.49
N GLY A 72 7.61 -8.62 24.49
CA GLY A 72 6.64 -9.66 24.12
C GLY A 72 5.56 -9.87 25.19
N GLU A 73 5.25 -8.82 25.96
CA GLU A 73 4.17 -8.81 26.95
C GLU A 73 2.95 -8.07 26.39
N MET A 74 1.76 -8.46 26.86
CA MET A 74 0.49 -7.82 26.55
C MET A 74 -0.34 -7.65 27.83
N GLN A 75 -1.24 -6.66 27.86
CA GLN A 75 -2.07 -6.39 29.03
C GLN A 75 -3.39 -7.17 28.96
N VAL A 76 -3.61 -8.07 29.93
CA VAL A 76 -4.83 -8.88 30.04
C VAL A 76 -5.45 -8.65 31.40
N SER A 77 -6.73 -8.24 31.43
CA SER A 77 -7.45 -7.89 32.68
C SER A 77 -6.70 -6.87 33.57
N GLY A 78 -5.96 -5.94 32.95
CA GLY A 78 -5.15 -4.93 33.66
C GLY A 78 -3.82 -5.46 34.23
N GLN A 79 -3.36 -6.64 33.81
CA GLN A 79 -2.05 -7.19 34.18
C GLN A 79 -1.20 -7.41 32.93
N TRP A 80 0.05 -6.95 32.96
CA TRP A 80 1.05 -7.28 31.96
C TRP A 80 1.50 -8.73 32.11
N LYS A 81 1.44 -9.49 31.02
CA LYS A 81 1.83 -10.91 30.97
C LYS A 81 2.60 -11.21 29.68
N PRO A 82 3.64 -12.05 29.70
CA PRO A 82 4.24 -12.60 28.48
C PRO A 82 3.18 -13.32 27.64
N ILE A 83 3.21 -13.16 26.32
CA ILE A 83 2.18 -13.71 25.41
C ILE A 83 1.96 -15.23 25.60
N VAL A 84 3.03 -16.00 25.84
CA VAL A 84 2.92 -17.45 26.09
C VAL A 84 2.02 -17.76 27.29
N ALA A 85 2.16 -17.01 28.39
CA ALA A 85 1.30 -17.20 29.56
C ALA A 85 -0.18 -16.84 29.29
N VAL A 86 -0.43 -15.91 28.36
CA VAL A 86 -1.79 -15.59 27.89
C VAL A 86 -2.35 -16.72 27.00
N GLN A 87 -1.50 -17.34 26.16
CA GLN A 87 -1.89 -18.50 25.35
C GLN A 87 -2.17 -19.73 26.22
N ASP A 88 -1.39 -19.96 27.27
CA ASP A 88 -1.63 -21.03 28.25
C ASP A 88 -2.97 -20.81 28.98
N GLU A 89 -3.18 -19.62 29.56
CA GLU A 89 -4.44 -19.25 30.24
C GLU A 89 -5.68 -19.32 29.32
N ALA A 90 -5.52 -19.02 28.03
CA ALA A 90 -6.58 -19.16 27.04
C ALA A 90 -6.82 -20.61 26.60
N SER A 91 -5.77 -21.44 26.56
CA SER A 91 -5.88 -22.85 26.16
C SER A 91 -6.57 -23.71 27.23
N ASP A 92 -6.40 -23.38 28.51
CA ASP A 92 -7.12 -24.02 29.64
C ASP A 92 -8.56 -23.48 29.83
N ASN A 93 -9.01 -22.50 29.04
CA ASN A 93 -10.29 -21.82 29.25
C ASN A 93 -11.48 -22.58 28.62
N GLN A 94 -12.25 -23.27 29.47
CA GLN A 94 -13.47 -24.01 29.10
C GLN A 94 -14.57 -23.14 28.42
N LEU A 95 -14.54 -21.81 28.56
CA LEU A 95 -15.44 -20.92 27.82
C LEU A 95 -15.02 -20.78 26.34
N LEU A 96 -13.73 -20.88 26.04
CA LEU A 96 -13.21 -20.89 24.66
C LEU A 96 -13.48 -22.23 23.96
N ASP A 97 -13.34 -23.37 24.65
CA ASP A 97 -13.83 -24.66 24.14
C ASP A 97 -15.30 -24.59 23.73
N LYS A 98 -16.14 -24.03 24.60
CA LYS A 98 -17.58 -23.88 24.40
C LYS A 98 -17.89 -22.89 23.28
N TYR A 99 -17.13 -21.80 23.17
CA TYR A 99 -17.21 -20.86 22.05
C TYR A 99 -16.90 -21.57 20.71
N GLN A 100 -15.80 -22.32 20.62
CA GLN A 100 -15.44 -23.05 19.40
C GLN A 100 -16.53 -24.05 19.01
N GLN A 101 -17.13 -24.77 19.96
CA GLN A 101 -18.27 -25.67 19.70
C GLN A 101 -19.50 -24.92 19.16
N LEU A 102 -19.84 -23.75 19.72
CA LEU A 102 -20.93 -22.91 19.23
C LEU A 102 -20.64 -22.38 17.82
N ARG A 103 -19.47 -21.78 17.59
CA ARG A 103 -19.06 -21.26 16.26
C ARG A 103 -19.04 -22.34 15.18
N ARG A 104 -18.67 -23.59 15.50
CA ARG A 104 -18.72 -24.75 14.58
C ARG A 104 -20.13 -25.24 14.24
N THR A 105 -21.17 -24.83 14.98
CA THR A 105 -22.56 -25.30 14.77
C THR A 105 -23.53 -24.21 14.31
N ALA A 106 -23.16 -22.93 14.45
CA ALA A 106 -23.90 -21.79 13.94
C ALA A 106 -23.78 -21.65 12.41
N SER A 107 -24.73 -20.93 11.79
CA SER A 107 -24.63 -20.55 10.38
C SER A 107 -23.88 -19.23 10.17
N SER A 108 -23.53 -18.95 8.93
CA SER A 108 -22.98 -17.66 8.48
C SER A 108 -24.06 -16.57 8.30
N THR A 109 -25.28 -16.76 8.83
CA THR A 109 -26.33 -15.72 8.74
C THR A 109 -26.07 -14.56 9.70
N PRO A 110 -26.43 -13.31 9.35
CA PRO A 110 -26.19 -12.15 10.22
C PRO A 110 -26.82 -12.28 11.62
N ASP A 111 -27.98 -12.92 11.73
CA ASP A 111 -28.66 -13.14 13.01
C ASP A 111 -27.87 -14.11 13.92
N ASP A 112 -27.34 -15.21 13.38
CA ASP A 112 -26.49 -16.14 14.14
C ASP A 112 -25.18 -15.49 14.56
N GLN A 113 -24.54 -14.73 13.66
CA GLN A 113 -23.33 -13.95 13.99
C GLN A 113 -23.63 -12.93 15.10
N PHE A 114 -24.76 -12.21 15.02
CA PHE A 114 -25.21 -11.30 16.07
C PHE A 114 -25.42 -12.02 17.42
N GLN A 115 -26.06 -13.20 17.43
CA GLN A 115 -26.25 -13.96 18.66
C GLN A 115 -24.92 -14.48 19.24
N LEU A 116 -23.99 -14.94 18.40
CA LEU A 116 -22.65 -15.33 18.86
C LEU A 116 -21.89 -14.13 19.45
N ALA A 117 -21.95 -12.95 18.81
CA ALA A 117 -21.36 -11.73 19.35
C ALA A 117 -21.95 -11.37 20.72
N ARG A 118 -23.30 -11.36 20.85
CA ARG A 118 -23.98 -11.16 22.14
C ARG A 118 -23.62 -12.22 23.19
N TRP A 119 -23.33 -13.45 22.78
CA TRP A 119 -22.95 -14.53 23.68
C TRP A 119 -21.51 -14.34 24.17
N CYS A 120 -20.58 -14.01 23.29
CA CYS A 120 -19.18 -13.75 23.62
C CYS A 120 -19.04 -12.55 24.58
N GLU A 121 -19.71 -11.42 24.29
CA GLU A 121 -19.81 -10.25 25.18
C GLU A 121 -20.25 -10.61 26.61
N ARG A 122 -21.17 -11.58 26.76
CA ARG A 122 -21.74 -11.99 28.07
C ARG A 122 -20.86 -12.96 28.85
N ASN A 123 -19.77 -13.44 28.26
CA ASN A 123 -18.80 -14.34 28.88
C ASN A 123 -17.38 -13.71 28.86
N ASP A 124 -17.30 -12.38 28.68
CA ASP A 124 -16.08 -11.57 28.61
C ASP A 124 -15.09 -11.95 27.49
N LEU A 125 -15.57 -12.64 26.45
CA LEU A 125 -14.82 -13.05 25.27
C LEU A 125 -14.85 -11.95 24.19
N GLN A 126 -14.17 -10.83 24.44
CA GLN A 126 -14.29 -9.64 23.58
C GLN A 126 -13.61 -9.80 22.20
N ASP A 127 -12.47 -10.50 22.12
CA ASP A 127 -11.77 -10.76 20.85
C ASP A 127 -12.59 -11.69 19.95
N GLU A 128 -13.28 -12.65 20.55
CA GLU A 128 -14.21 -13.56 19.88
C GLU A 128 -15.48 -12.82 19.41
N ALA A 129 -16.02 -11.92 20.25
CA ALA A 129 -17.12 -11.05 19.86
C ALA A 129 -16.76 -10.14 18.67
N ARG A 130 -15.51 -9.66 18.61
CA ARG A 130 -15.00 -8.77 17.56
C ARG A 130 -15.16 -9.36 16.16
N TYR A 131 -14.78 -10.63 15.94
CA TYR A 131 -15.01 -11.29 14.66
C TYR A 131 -16.48 -11.26 14.23
N HIS A 132 -17.38 -11.66 15.14
CA HIS A 132 -18.80 -11.74 14.85
C HIS A 132 -19.43 -10.37 14.60
N TRP A 133 -18.97 -9.32 15.28
CA TRP A 133 -19.40 -7.95 14.99
C TRP A 133 -18.96 -7.44 13.62
N LEU A 134 -17.78 -7.86 13.14
CA LEU A 134 -17.32 -7.57 11.78
C LEU A 134 -18.17 -8.29 10.72
N GLN A 135 -18.56 -9.55 10.97
CA GLN A 135 -19.47 -10.30 10.10
C GLN A 135 -20.88 -9.67 10.05
N VAL A 136 -21.36 -9.09 11.16
CA VAL A 136 -22.60 -8.28 11.16
C VAL A 136 -22.42 -7.02 10.30
N LEU A 137 -21.31 -6.28 10.43
CA LEU A 137 -21.05 -5.06 9.64
C LEU A 137 -20.79 -5.32 8.14
N ALA A 138 -20.34 -6.52 7.77
CA ALA A 138 -20.19 -6.93 6.38
C ALA A 138 -21.54 -7.01 5.63
N VAL A 139 -22.66 -7.13 6.34
CA VAL A 139 -24.02 -7.21 5.76
C VAL A 139 -24.90 -6.01 6.16
N ASP A 140 -24.88 -5.60 7.43
CA ASP A 140 -25.54 -4.38 7.93
C ASP A 140 -24.49 -3.35 8.34
N ARG A 141 -24.00 -2.58 7.36
CA ARG A 141 -22.93 -1.60 7.53
C ARG A 141 -23.20 -0.54 8.60
N ASP A 142 -24.47 -0.19 8.81
CA ASP A 142 -24.92 0.84 9.74
C ASP A 142 -25.34 0.27 11.10
N ASN A 143 -25.01 -0.99 11.41
CA ASN A 143 -25.43 -1.66 12.63
C ASN A 143 -24.89 -0.95 13.89
N ARG A 144 -25.77 -0.19 14.53
CA ARG A 144 -25.43 0.65 15.70
C ARG A 144 -24.97 -0.14 16.92
N GLN A 145 -25.20 -1.45 17.01
CA GLN A 145 -24.65 -2.23 18.12
C GLN A 145 -23.22 -2.69 17.80
N ALA A 146 -22.99 -3.23 16.61
CA ALA A 146 -21.66 -3.64 16.16
C ALA A 146 -20.65 -2.47 16.15
N LEU A 147 -21.05 -1.30 15.62
CA LEU A 147 -20.22 -0.08 15.63
C LEU A 147 -19.86 0.41 17.05
N ARG A 148 -20.69 0.11 18.06
CA ARG A 148 -20.40 0.44 19.46
C ARG A 148 -19.54 -0.60 20.15
N ALA A 149 -19.75 -1.88 19.87
CA ALA A 149 -18.99 -2.96 20.49
C ALA A 149 -17.55 -3.04 19.94
N LEU A 150 -17.33 -2.65 18.69
CA LEU A 150 -16.00 -2.49 18.07
C LEU A 150 -15.33 -1.14 18.36
N ASP A 151 -16.02 -0.27 19.11
CA ASP A 151 -15.88 1.19 19.16
C ASP A 151 -15.28 1.84 17.90
N SER A 152 -15.97 1.65 16.77
CA SER A 152 -15.49 2.01 15.44
C SER A 152 -16.51 2.86 14.67
N GLN A 153 -16.06 3.50 13.59
CA GLN A 153 -16.94 4.22 12.67
C GLN A 153 -16.39 4.24 11.23
N TRP A 154 -17.26 4.52 10.26
CA TRP A 154 -16.91 4.49 8.83
C TRP A 154 -16.44 5.86 8.32
N VAL A 155 -15.19 5.94 7.85
CA VAL A 155 -14.62 7.13 7.20
C VAL A 155 -14.07 6.75 5.82
N GLY A 156 -14.44 7.50 4.78
CA GLY A 156 -13.92 7.31 3.41
C GLY A 156 -14.26 5.98 2.72
N GLY A 157 -14.96 5.05 3.40
CA GLY A 157 -15.15 3.68 2.95
C GLY A 157 -14.49 2.63 3.86
N GLN A 158 -13.60 3.05 4.76
CA GLN A 158 -12.87 2.21 5.70
C GLN A 158 -13.53 2.26 7.08
N LEU A 159 -13.46 1.15 7.84
CA LEU A 159 -13.88 1.09 9.24
C LEU A 159 -12.64 1.38 10.09
N LEU A 160 -12.69 2.41 10.92
CA LEU A 160 -11.59 2.87 11.76
C LEU A 160 -12.03 2.94 13.24
N PRO A 161 -11.09 2.87 14.20
CA PRO A 161 -11.32 3.26 15.59
C PRO A 161 -12.03 4.61 15.73
N ARG A 162 -12.83 4.79 16.77
CA ARG A 162 -13.62 6.02 16.98
C ARG A 162 -12.76 7.27 16.99
N ASP A 163 -11.69 7.26 17.78
CA ASP A 163 -10.76 8.35 18.01
C ASP A 163 -10.02 8.75 16.74
N GLU A 164 -9.35 7.81 16.06
CA GLU A 164 -8.66 8.04 14.78
C GLU A 164 -9.63 8.66 13.74
N ALA A 165 -10.84 8.12 13.64
CA ALA A 165 -11.86 8.66 12.75
C ALA A 165 -12.39 10.04 13.17
N GLU A 166 -12.48 10.34 14.46
CA GLU A 166 -12.87 11.66 14.95
C GLU A 166 -11.77 12.70 14.65
N GLU A 167 -10.50 12.36 14.80
CA GLU A 167 -9.36 13.19 14.37
C GLU A 167 -9.41 13.46 12.85
N ILE A 168 -9.53 12.43 12.03
CA ILE A 168 -9.63 12.56 10.55
C ILE A 168 -10.86 13.38 10.14
N ILE A 169 -12.01 13.19 10.82
CA ILE A 169 -13.23 13.96 10.56
C ILE A 169 -13.02 15.44 10.90
N ASP A 170 -12.37 15.77 12.02
CA ASP A 170 -12.14 17.16 12.42
C ASP A 170 -11.01 17.85 11.63
N GLU A 171 -9.96 17.12 11.20
CA GLU A 171 -8.99 17.63 10.23
C GLU A 171 -9.68 17.95 8.89
N GLN A 172 -10.45 17.01 8.33
CA GLN A 172 -11.24 17.28 7.11
C GLN A 172 -12.22 18.44 7.30
N ARG A 173 -12.82 18.59 8.49
CA ARG A 173 -13.71 19.71 8.83
C ARG A 173 -12.95 21.03 8.89
N ASN A 174 -11.71 21.03 9.40
CA ASN A 174 -10.84 22.20 9.44
C ASN A 174 -10.38 22.60 8.02
N LEU A 175 -9.85 21.65 7.24
CA LEU A 175 -9.47 21.86 5.85
C LEU A 175 -10.65 22.39 5.00
N ARG A 176 -11.89 21.90 5.23
CA ARG A 176 -13.09 22.43 4.54
C ARG A 176 -13.42 23.88 4.90
N LYS A 177 -13.12 24.35 6.12
CA LYS A 177 -13.26 25.77 6.52
C LYS A 177 -12.20 26.63 5.82
N VAL A 178 -10.93 26.27 5.95
CA VAL A 178 -9.80 26.99 5.32
C VAL A 178 -9.98 27.11 3.81
N ASN A 179 -10.38 26.03 3.13
CA ASN A 179 -10.71 26.05 1.69
C ASN A 179 -12.00 26.84 1.37
N ALA A 180 -12.90 27.12 2.32
CA ALA A 180 -14.04 28.03 2.12
C ALA A 180 -13.62 29.51 2.22
N ASP A 181 -12.73 29.82 3.15
CA ASP A 181 -12.18 31.17 3.31
C ASP A 181 -11.30 31.55 2.11
N TRP A 182 -10.45 30.64 1.61
CA TRP A 182 -9.67 30.85 0.39
C TRP A 182 -10.55 31.08 -0.85
N ARG A 183 -11.59 30.27 -1.06
CA ARG A 183 -12.55 30.51 -2.16
C ARG A 183 -13.25 31.87 -2.04
N THR A 184 -13.53 32.32 -0.82
CA THR A 184 -14.14 33.63 -0.56
C THR A 184 -13.18 34.78 -0.90
N ARG A 185 -11.88 34.63 -0.57
CA ARG A 185 -10.81 35.58 -0.95
C ARG A 185 -10.61 35.63 -2.46
N ILE A 186 -10.48 34.47 -3.13
CA ILE A 186 -10.35 34.35 -4.59
C ILE A 186 -11.53 34.99 -5.31
N ALA A 187 -12.77 34.71 -4.89
CA ALA A 187 -13.96 35.36 -5.44
C ALA A 187 -14.04 36.87 -5.11
N GLY A 188 -13.31 37.35 -4.10
CA GLY A 188 -13.05 38.78 -3.86
C GLY A 188 -12.13 39.38 -4.92
N TRP A 189 -10.95 38.79 -5.10
CA TRP A 189 -9.95 39.26 -6.05
C TRP A 189 -10.44 39.18 -7.51
N GLN A 190 -11.14 38.13 -7.91
CA GLN A 190 -11.77 38.04 -9.25
C GLN A 190 -12.76 39.19 -9.53
N ARG A 191 -13.44 39.71 -8.49
CA ARG A 191 -14.32 40.89 -8.61
C ARG A 191 -13.53 42.21 -8.65
N ALA A 192 -12.44 42.32 -7.89
CA ALA A 192 -11.55 43.49 -7.95
C ALA A 192 -10.93 43.65 -9.36
N LEU A 193 -10.45 42.54 -9.94
CA LEU A 193 -9.97 42.47 -11.34
C LEU A 193 -11.07 42.73 -12.39
N ALA A 194 -12.33 42.86 -11.99
CA ALA A 194 -13.45 43.23 -12.86
C ALA A 194 -13.88 44.70 -12.73
N ALA A 195 -13.38 45.43 -11.73
CA ALA A 195 -13.90 46.73 -11.33
C ALA A 195 -13.10 47.94 -11.87
N GLY A 196 -11.76 47.84 -11.89
CA GLY A 196 -10.88 48.96 -12.26
C GLY A 196 -9.40 48.58 -12.23
N SER A 197 -8.54 49.43 -12.78
CA SER A 197 -7.07 49.23 -12.80
C SER A 197 -6.47 49.18 -11.41
N ASP A 198 -6.93 50.06 -10.53
CA ASP A 198 -6.34 50.30 -9.22
C ASP A 198 -6.77 49.22 -8.23
N GLU A 199 -8.02 48.78 -8.31
CA GLU A 199 -8.56 47.61 -7.61
C GLU A 199 -7.86 46.32 -8.07
N ALA A 200 -7.63 46.15 -9.38
CA ALA A 200 -6.91 45.01 -9.92
C ALA A 200 -5.45 44.97 -9.43
N ALA A 201 -4.74 46.10 -9.47
CA ALA A 201 -3.35 46.19 -9.00
C ALA A 201 -3.22 45.88 -7.51
N ARG A 202 -4.14 46.38 -6.66
CA ARG A 202 -4.16 46.06 -5.23
C ARG A 202 -4.44 44.57 -4.98
N ALA A 203 -5.42 43.99 -5.68
CA ALA A 203 -5.77 42.58 -5.54
C ALA A 203 -4.62 41.64 -5.97
N LEU A 204 -3.88 41.97 -7.03
CA LEU A 204 -2.69 41.22 -7.42
C LEU A 204 -1.59 41.32 -6.36
N ALA A 205 -1.31 42.52 -5.83
CA ALA A 205 -0.34 42.70 -4.75
C ALA A 205 -0.74 41.98 -3.44
N GLU A 206 -2.04 41.90 -3.13
CA GLU A 206 -2.55 41.08 -2.01
C GLU A 206 -2.33 39.59 -2.21
N VAL A 207 -2.51 39.07 -3.44
CA VAL A 207 -2.21 37.67 -3.78
C VAL A 207 -0.71 37.39 -3.73
N GLU A 208 0.11 38.32 -4.24
CA GLU A 208 1.57 38.22 -4.12
C GLU A 208 2.05 38.23 -2.67
N ALA A 209 1.26 38.73 -1.71
CA ALA A 209 1.57 38.68 -0.28
C ALA A 209 1.16 37.35 0.41
N VAL A 210 0.57 36.38 -0.31
CA VAL A 210 0.11 35.10 0.26
C VAL A 210 1.27 34.11 0.45
N VAL A 211 1.98 34.26 1.56
CA VAL A 211 3.00 33.30 2.03
C VAL A 211 2.32 32.27 2.94
N ASP A 212 1.38 31.49 2.37
CA ASP A 212 0.56 30.50 3.08
C ASP A 212 0.28 29.28 2.18
N GLU A 213 0.73 28.09 2.61
CA GLU A 213 0.58 26.84 1.85
C GLU A 213 -0.87 26.37 1.75
N SER A 214 -1.73 26.74 2.70
CA SER A 214 -3.13 26.31 2.69
C SER A 214 -3.94 26.90 1.54
N ALA A 215 -3.41 27.93 0.86
CA ALA A 215 -3.97 28.51 -0.35
C ALA A 215 -3.78 27.63 -1.61
N ILE A 216 -2.73 26.78 -1.63
CA ILE A 216 -2.28 26.02 -2.82
C ILE A 216 -3.43 25.28 -3.52
N LEU A 217 -4.21 24.54 -2.74
CA LEU A 217 -5.26 23.66 -3.26
C LEU A 217 -6.39 24.41 -3.99
N GLU A 218 -6.73 25.63 -3.58
CA GLU A 218 -7.77 26.43 -4.26
C GLU A 218 -7.21 27.23 -5.45
N PHE A 219 -5.92 27.62 -5.43
CA PHE A 219 -5.27 28.21 -6.61
C PHE A 219 -5.01 27.18 -7.73
N GLU A 220 -4.66 25.94 -7.40
CA GLU A 220 -4.58 24.86 -8.41
C GLU A 220 -5.95 24.54 -9.01
N LYS A 221 -7.01 24.50 -8.19
CA LYS A 221 -8.39 24.40 -8.68
C LYS A 221 -8.79 25.59 -9.55
N LEU A 222 -8.23 26.78 -9.35
CA LEU A 222 -8.46 27.96 -10.18
C LEU A 222 -7.72 27.86 -11.53
N ALA A 223 -6.50 27.31 -11.53
CA ALA A 223 -5.69 27.09 -12.73
C ALA A 223 -6.24 25.98 -13.66
N ALA A 224 -6.92 24.98 -13.10
CA ALA A 224 -7.45 23.80 -13.81
C ALA A 224 -8.97 23.85 -14.13
N LYS A 225 -9.62 25.01 -13.97
CA LYS A 225 -11.07 25.20 -14.21
C LYS A 225 -11.40 26.26 -15.26
N GLN A 226 -10.44 26.63 -16.11
CA GLN A 226 -10.65 27.68 -17.10
C GLN A 226 -11.40 27.16 -18.33
N ARG A 227 -11.28 25.86 -18.64
CA ARG A 227 -12.01 25.18 -19.72
C ARG A 227 -13.53 25.30 -19.57
N GLY A 228 -14.12 26.23 -20.34
CA GLY A 228 -15.57 26.51 -20.35
C GLY A 228 -15.98 27.84 -19.70
N GLN A 229 -15.04 28.58 -19.12
CA GLN A 229 -15.26 29.95 -18.68
C GLN A 229 -15.35 30.92 -19.87
N TYR A 230 -15.89 32.12 -19.66
CA TYR A 230 -15.72 33.22 -20.61
C TYR A 230 -14.25 33.67 -20.67
N PRO A 231 -13.70 34.10 -21.83
CA PRO A 231 -12.27 34.43 -21.96
C PRO A 231 -11.74 35.42 -20.92
N ALA A 232 -12.49 36.49 -20.61
CA ALA A 232 -12.11 37.48 -19.60
C ALA A 232 -12.18 36.94 -18.15
N GLU A 233 -12.87 35.81 -17.90
CA GLU A 233 -12.87 35.13 -16.61
C GLU A 233 -11.67 34.19 -16.46
N ALA A 234 -11.31 33.48 -17.54
CA ALA A 234 -10.08 32.71 -17.62
C ALA A 234 -8.84 33.60 -17.47
N GLU A 235 -8.80 34.75 -18.16
CA GLU A 235 -7.71 35.74 -18.10
C GLU A 235 -7.49 36.28 -16.68
N ARG A 236 -8.58 36.65 -15.97
CA ARG A 236 -8.49 37.09 -14.56
C ARG A 236 -8.03 35.95 -13.66
N SER A 237 -8.51 34.72 -13.88
CA SER A 237 -8.10 33.54 -13.12
C SER A 237 -6.62 33.20 -13.32
N ALA A 238 -6.13 33.25 -14.56
CA ALA A 238 -4.71 33.09 -14.88
C ALA A 238 -3.85 34.21 -14.26
N SER A 239 -4.32 35.46 -14.27
CA SER A 239 -3.64 36.60 -13.66
C SER A 239 -3.45 36.42 -12.14
N LEU A 240 -4.49 35.94 -11.44
CA LEU A 240 -4.41 35.60 -10.02
C LEU A 240 -3.44 34.44 -9.76
N CYS A 241 -3.47 33.39 -10.58
CA CYS A 241 -2.52 32.28 -10.42
C CYS A 241 -1.06 32.69 -10.70
N LYS A 242 -0.79 33.64 -11.61
CA LYS A 242 0.56 34.19 -11.83
C LYS A 242 1.07 34.98 -10.62
N ALA A 243 0.21 35.83 -10.04
CA ALA A 243 0.51 36.49 -8.77
C ALA A 243 0.74 35.48 -7.63
N PHE A 244 0.01 34.35 -7.62
CA PHE A 244 0.23 33.30 -6.64
C PHE A 244 1.55 32.54 -6.87
N VAL A 245 1.97 32.28 -8.10
CA VAL A 245 3.32 31.74 -8.39
C VAL A 245 4.42 32.69 -7.90
N SER A 246 4.25 34.00 -8.06
CA SER A 246 5.12 35.02 -7.46
C SER A 246 5.14 34.94 -5.91
N ALA A 247 4.04 34.55 -5.27
CA ALA A 247 3.99 34.29 -3.83
C ALA A 247 4.67 32.95 -3.45
N LEU A 248 4.39 31.86 -4.18
CA LEU A 248 5.01 30.54 -4.01
C LEU A 248 6.55 30.62 -4.12
N SER A 249 7.09 31.49 -4.98
CA SER A 249 8.54 31.73 -5.10
C SER A 249 9.21 32.08 -3.75
N ARG A 250 8.46 32.65 -2.80
CA ARG A 250 8.92 33.09 -1.47
C ARG A 250 8.62 32.09 -0.33
N LEU A 251 7.93 30.98 -0.61
CA LEU A 251 7.72 29.88 0.35
C LEU A 251 8.84 28.84 0.20
N PRO A 252 9.80 28.73 1.14
CA PRO A 252 10.96 27.83 1.03
C PRO A 252 10.61 26.38 1.40
N SER A 253 9.49 25.86 0.89
CA SER A 253 8.99 24.52 1.18
C SER A 253 8.81 23.69 -0.09
N TYR A 254 8.91 22.37 0.10
CA TYR A 254 8.78 21.37 -0.95
C TYR A 254 7.40 21.39 -1.62
N GLU A 255 6.32 21.57 -0.85
CA GLU A 255 4.96 21.61 -1.42
C GLU A 255 4.73 22.86 -2.29
N ALA A 256 5.40 23.98 -2.01
CA ALA A 256 5.42 25.13 -2.93
C ALA A 256 6.18 24.83 -4.23
N SER A 257 7.30 24.09 -4.16
CA SER A 257 8.02 23.59 -5.34
C SER A 257 7.15 22.62 -6.17
N LEU A 258 6.48 21.67 -5.50
CA LEU A 258 5.55 20.74 -6.15
C LEU A 258 4.35 21.44 -6.78
N SER A 259 3.77 22.44 -6.11
CA SER A 259 2.66 23.22 -6.64
C SER A 259 3.06 23.97 -7.91
N MET A 260 4.23 24.60 -7.93
CA MET A 260 4.75 25.23 -9.15
C MET A 260 5.02 24.21 -10.27
N ALA A 261 5.50 22.99 -9.97
CA ALA A 261 5.63 21.92 -10.96
C ALA A 261 4.28 21.45 -11.52
N ARG A 262 3.27 21.27 -10.66
CA ARG A 262 1.89 20.95 -11.07
C ARG A 262 1.28 22.07 -11.91
N LEU A 263 1.49 23.33 -11.56
CA LEU A 263 1.05 24.49 -12.34
C LEU A 263 1.77 24.60 -13.69
N ALA A 264 3.08 24.34 -13.74
CA ALA A 264 3.89 24.35 -14.97
C ALA A 264 3.45 23.30 -15.99
N VAL A 265 2.95 22.15 -15.53
CA VAL A 265 2.50 21.07 -16.42
C VAL A 265 0.98 21.11 -16.67
N LEU A 266 0.16 21.23 -15.63
CA LEU A 266 -1.26 20.89 -15.67
C LEU A 266 -2.22 22.08 -15.87
N ALA A 267 -1.77 23.32 -15.70
CA ALA A 267 -2.64 24.49 -15.88
C ALA A 267 -3.24 24.58 -17.30
N ASP A 268 -4.45 25.12 -17.40
CA ASP A 268 -5.13 25.36 -18.69
C ASP A 268 -4.38 26.42 -19.53
N ASP A 269 -4.13 27.61 -18.94
CA ASP A 269 -3.40 28.73 -19.60
C ASP A 269 -1.93 28.40 -19.85
N ALA A 270 -1.45 28.68 -21.07
CA ALA A 270 -0.07 28.49 -21.47
C ALA A 270 0.90 29.46 -20.78
N SER A 271 0.50 30.73 -20.65
CA SER A 271 1.40 31.76 -20.09
C SER A 271 1.55 31.64 -18.57
N LEU A 272 0.61 30.99 -17.87
CA LEU A 272 0.77 30.54 -16.49
C LEU A 272 1.74 29.35 -16.39
N ARG A 273 1.71 28.39 -17.33
CA ARG A 273 2.67 27.28 -17.37
C ARG A 273 4.11 27.80 -17.53
N GLU A 274 4.32 28.73 -18.46
CA GLU A 274 5.61 29.40 -18.70
C GLU A 274 6.13 30.13 -17.45
N VAL A 275 5.28 30.94 -16.79
CA VAL A 275 5.66 31.67 -15.56
C VAL A 275 6.00 30.72 -14.41
N ALA A 276 5.26 29.61 -14.26
CA ALA A 276 5.56 28.59 -13.26
C ALA A 276 6.89 27.86 -13.57
N ALA A 277 7.12 27.47 -14.83
CA ALA A 277 8.36 26.83 -15.26
C ALA A 277 9.59 27.71 -15.04
N GLU A 278 9.54 29.00 -15.41
CA GLU A 278 10.64 29.95 -15.16
C GLU A 278 10.86 30.19 -13.66
N THR A 279 9.81 30.20 -12.84
CA THR A 279 9.93 30.36 -11.37
C THR A 279 10.57 29.13 -10.71
N LEU A 280 10.41 27.93 -11.28
CA LEU A 280 11.06 26.70 -10.80
C LEU A 280 12.60 26.73 -10.93
N LYS A 281 13.18 27.58 -11.79
CA LYS A 281 14.65 27.80 -11.83
C LYS A 281 15.23 28.32 -10.51
N LEU A 282 14.39 28.85 -9.62
CA LEU A 282 14.78 29.29 -8.28
C LEU A 282 14.83 28.14 -7.26
N ARG A 283 14.52 26.89 -7.67
CA ARG A 283 14.48 25.71 -6.80
C ARG A 283 15.64 24.76 -7.06
N PRO A 284 16.05 23.95 -6.06
CA PRO A 284 17.00 22.88 -6.29
C PRO A 284 16.43 21.87 -7.29
N THR A 285 17.23 21.49 -8.29
CA THR A 285 16.82 20.53 -9.33
C THR A 285 16.36 19.20 -8.75
N TYR A 286 16.95 18.74 -7.64
CA TYR A 286 16.57 17.50 -6.95
C TYR A 286 15.17 17.53 -6.31
N GLU A 287 14.54 18.70 -6.11
CA GLU A 287 13.14 18.78 -5.67
C GLU A 287 12.16 18.59 -6.83
N VAL A 288 12.52 19.08 -8.02
CA VAL A 288 11.59 19.33 -9.13
C VAL A 288 11.75 18.31 -10.25
N VAL A 289 12.98 18.04 -10.66
CA VAL A 289 13.31 17.15 -11.77
C VAL A 289 12.79 15.73 -11.53
N PRO A 290 13.00 15.04 -10.39
CA PRO A 290 12.50 13.67 -10.23
C PRO A 290 10.99 13.57 -10.39
N VAL A 291 10.22 14.54 -9.88
CA VAL A 291 8.75 14.54 -10.00
C VAL A 291 8.28 14.75 -11.45
N LEU A 292 8.97 15.61 -12.21
CA LEU A 292 8.71 15.77 -13.64
C LEU A 292 9.09 14.49 -14.42
N ILE A 293 10.25 13.90 -14.13
CA ILE A 293 10.74 12.67 -14.76
C ILE A 293 9.82 11.47 -14.50
N THR A 294 9.31 11.31 -13.27
CA THR A 294 8.29 10.30 -12.92
C THR A 294 6.93 10.56 -13.60
N GLY A 295 6.65 11.81 -13.99
CA GLY A 295 5.43 12.15 -14.73
C GLY A 295 5.47 11.74 -16.22
N LEU A 296 6.65 11.54 -16.79
CA LEU A 296 6.80 11.10 -18.18
C LEU A 296 6.20 9.71 -18.37
N SER A 297 5.42 9.53 -19.44
CA SER A 297 4.72 8.27 -19.73
C SER A 297 5.13 7.73 -21.11
N PRO A 298 5.61 6.48 -21.23
CA PRO A 298 5.97 5.92 -22.53
C PRO A 298 4.76 5.74 -23.44
N LEU A 299 5.00 5.68 -24.75
CA LEU A 299 3.93 5.36 -25.69
C LEU A 299 3.65 3.84 -25.69
N ILE A 300 2.40 3.48 -25.92
CA ILE A 300 1.95 2.09 -26.05
C ILE A 300 2.09 1.69 -27.51
N GLU A 301 3.07 0.87 -27.83
CA GLU A 301 3.02 0.08 -29.06
C GLU A 301 1.93 -0.98 -28.94
N SER A 302 1.18 -1.19 -30.03
CA SER A 302 0.05 -2.12 -30.12
C SER A 302 0.20 -2.96 -31.38
N ARG A 303 0.11 -4.28 -31.25
CA ARG A 303 0.30 -5.23 -32.37
C ARG A 303 -0.61 -6.44 -32.16
N PHE A 304 -1.43 -6.81 -33.16
CA PHE A 304 -2.29 -8.00 -33.08
C PHE A 304 -2.20 -8.92 -34.30
N GLU A 305 -2.43 -10.21 -34.07
CA GLU A 305 -2.53 -11.24 -35.10
C GLU A 305 -3.81 -12.05 -34.93
N ILE A 306 -4.49 -12.39 -36.03
CA ILE A 306 -5.63 -13.33 -36.04
C ILE A 306 -5.34 -14.43 -37.06
N THR A 307 -4.96 -15.62 -36.58
CA THR A 307 -4.69 -16.80 -37.41
C THR A 307 -5.91 -17.72 -37.50
N ARG A 308 -6.12 -18.33 -38.67
CA ARG A 308 -7.14 -19.37 -38.89
C ARG A 308 -6.46 -20.61 -39.48
N SER A 309 -6.50 -21.71 -38.75
CA SER A 309 -5.92 -22.99 -39.21
C SER A 309 -6.93 -23.85 -39.98
N GLU A 310 -6.42 -24.75 -40.82
CA GLU A 310 -7.23 -25.59 -41.71
C GLU A 310 -8.23 -26.49 -40.97
N ASN A 311 -7.88 -26.92 -39.75
CA ASN A 311 -8.73 -27.72 -38.87
C ASN A 311 -9.92 -26.94 -38.24
N GLY A 312 -10.06 -25.64 -38.50
CA GLY A 312 -11.18 -24.84 -38.00
C GLY A 312 -11.01 -24.31 -36.58
N ARG A 313 -9.76 -24.05 -36.14
CA ARG A 313 -9.47 -23.20 -34.99
C ARG A 313 -9.21 -21.76 -35.46
N VAL A 314 -9.60 -20.79 -34.64
CA VAL A 314 -9.22 -19.38 -34.80
C VAL A 314 -8.45 -18.95 -33.55
N SER A 315 -7.27 -18.40 -33.75
CA SER A 315 -6.40 -17.88 -32.69
C SER A 315 -6.24 -16.38 -32.87
N TYR A 316 -6.26 -15.64 -31.76
CA TYR A 316 -6.02 -14.22 -31.67
C TYR A 316 -4.94 -14.00 -30.61
N SER A 317 -3.92 -13.19 -30.92
CA SER A 317 -3.04 -12.61 -29.91
C SER A 317 -2.95 -11.10 -30.14
N HIS A 318 -2.87 -10.36 -29.04
CA HIS A 318 -2.72 -8.92 -29.01
C HIS A 318 -1.64 -8.58 -27.99
N GLN A 319 -0.54 -8.01 -28.46
CA GLN A 319 0.58 -7.57 -27.65
C GLN A 319 0.58 -6.04 -27.55
N PHE A 320 0.70 -5.54 -26.33
CA PHE A 320 1.01 -4.16 -26.04
C PHE A 320 2.41 -4.09 -25.44
N VAL A 321 3.20 -3.08 -25.80
CA VAL A 321 4.55 -2.85 -25.27
C VAL A 321 4.69 -1.37 -24.92
N ALA A 322 5.31 -1.07 -23.79
CA ALA A 322 5.70 0.30 -23.41
C ALA A 322 6.98 0.24 -22.58
N GLU A 323 8.08 0.75 -23.15
CA GLU A 323 9.42 0.78 -22.52
C GLU A 323 9.44 1.80 -21.37
N GLY A 324 9.76 1.39 -20.15
CA GLY A 324 9.69 2.26 -18.97
C GLY A 324 11.03 2.87 -18.55
N ALA A 325 11.00 3.73 -17.54
CA ALA A 325 12.20 4.32 -16.94
C ALA A 325 13.16 3.24 -16.38
N ASP A 326 12.58 2.26 -15.69
CA ASP A 326 13.27 1.19 -14.96
C ASP A 326 12.84 -0.21 -15.44
N THR A 327 11.61 -0.36 -15.95
CA THR A 327 11.03 -1.65 -16.38
C THR A 327 10.23 -1.56 -17.66
N ASP A 328 10.43 -2.48 -18.60
CA ASP A 328 9.62 -2.56 -19.82
C ASP A 328 8.31 -3.29 -19.56
N PHE A 329 7.18 -2.66 -19.87
CA PHE A 329 5.86 -3.25 -19.70
C PHE A 329 5.43 -3.95 -20.98
N VAL A 330 5.39 -5.30 -20.96
CA VAL A 330 4.82 -6.10 -22.04
C VAL A 330 3.52 -6.74 -21.55
N ALA A 331 2.42 -6.50 -22.25
CA ALA A 331 1.14 -7.15 -21.97
C ALA A 331 0.66 -7.96 -23.19
N GLU A 332 0.58 -9.28 -23.07
CA GLU A 332 0.12 -10.17 -24.14
C GLU A 332 -1.23 -10.79 -23.77
N ALA A 333 -2.27 -10.47 -24.53
CA ALA A 333 -3.61 -11.04 -24.40
C ALA A 333 -3.90 -11.99 -25.58
N SER A 334 -4.01 -13.28 -25.30
CA SER A 334 -4.32 -14.31 -26.31
C SER A 334 -5.69 -14.95 -26.08
N THR A 335 -6.44 -15.17 -27.16
CA THR A 335 -7.72 -15.90 -27.14
C THR A 335 -7.78 -16.92 -28.26
N THR A 336 -8.06 -18.18 -27.91
CA THR A 336 -8.24 -19.27 -28.87
C THR A 336 -9.67 -19.79 -28.85
N VAL A 337 -10.26 -19.97 -30.04
CA VAL A 337 -11.61 -20.49 -30.23
C VAL A 337 -11.57 -21.66 -31.21
N SER A 338 -11.82 -22.86 -30.68
CA SER A 338 -11.95 -24.09 -31.45
C SER A 338 -13.42 -24.36 -31.81
N ALA A 339 -13.69 -24.89 -33.01
CA ALA A 339 -15.02 -25.37 -33.38
C ALA A 339 -14.97 -26.74 -34.08
N PRO A 340 -14.62 -27.82 -33.36
CA PRO A 340 -14.45 -29.15 -33.93
C PRO A 340 -15.71 -29.66 -34.65
N VAL A 341 -15.50 -30.36 -35.77
CA VAL A 341 -16.59 -30.96 -36.56
C VAL A 341 -16.91 -32.35 -36.02
N ILE A 342 -17.72 -32.41 -34.96
CA ILE A 342 -18.16 -33.68 -34.36
C ILE A 342 -19.17 -34.37 -35.29
N VAL A 343 -18.92 -35.65 -35.60
CA VAL A 343 -19.72 -36.51 -36.49
C VAL A 343 -19.82 -37.90 -35.86
N GLN A 344 -21.03 -38.45 -35.75
CA GLN A 344 -21.21 -39.83 -35.28
C GLN A 344 -20.90 -40.85 -36.38
N ALA A 345 -20.34 -42.01 -36.01
CA ALA A 345 -20.15 -43.13 -36.94
C ALA A 345 -21.48 -43.51 -37.62
N GLY A 346 -21.47 -43.71 -38.94
CA GLY A 346 -22.67 -43.96 -39.74
C GLY A 346 -23.49 -42.72 -40.15
N SER A 347 -23.04 -41.49 -39.81
CA SER A 347 -23.72 -40.25 -40.24
C SER A 347 -23.85 -40.14 -41.77
N ARG A 348 -25.03 -39.72 -42.24
CA ARG A 348 -25.25 -39.41 -43.66
C ARG A 348 -24.40 -38.21 -44.10
N GLY A 349 -23.89 -38.24 -45.33
CA GLY A 349 -23.02 -37.17 -45.88
C GLY A 349 -23.67 -35.77 -45.91
N THR A 350 -25.01 -35.69 -45.91
CA THR A 350 -25.79 -34.46 -45.71
C THR A 350 -25.50 -33.79 -44.37
N ASP A 351 -25.36 -34.58 -43.31
CA ASP A 351 -25.26 -34.12 -41.94
C ASP A 351 -23.83 -33.78 -41.56
N VAL A 352 -22.85 -34.49 -42.16
CA VAL A 352 -21.45 -34.07 -42.21
C VAL A 352 -21.32 -32.67 -42.85
N ARG A 353 -21.92 -32.44 -44.02
CA ARG A 353 -21.91 -31.11 -44.67
C ARG A 353 -22.55 -30.03 -43.80
N ARG A 354 -23.66 -30.32 -43.12
CA ARG A 354 -24.29 -29.41 -42.14
C ARG A 354 -23.42 -29.15 -40.90
N ALA A 355 -22.65 -30.13 -40.42
CA ALA A 355 -21.73 -29.96 -39.30
C ALA A 355 -20.55 -29.04 -39.70
N VAL A 356 -19.90 -29.33 -40.83
CA VAL A 356 -18.82 -28.49 -41.40
C VAL A 356 -19.30 -27.04 -41.63
N ALA A 357 -20.48 -26.85 -42.21
CA ALA A 357 -21.03 -25.52 -42.45
C ALA A 357 -21.25 -24.72 -41.15
N ARG A 358 -21.79 -25.36 -40.09
CA ARG A 358 -22.01 -24.73 -38.78
C ARG A 358 -20.70 -24.41 -38.05
N SER A 359 -19.69 -25.28 -38.14
CA SER A 359 -18.33 -24.99 -37.64
C SER A 359 -17.70 -23.79 -38.37
N ARG A 360 -17.75 -23.77 -39.72
CA ARG A 360 -17.27 -22.65 -40.54
C ARG A 360 -17.99 -21.33 -40.22
N GLN A 361 -19.30 -21.37 -39.98
CA GLN A 361 -20.06 -20.18 -39.57
C GLN A 361 -19.62 -19.69 -38.19
N ARG A 362 -19.53 -20.58 -37.18
CA ARG A 362 -19.08 -20.23 -35.82
C ARG A 362 -17.68 -19.60 -35.81
N THR A 363 -16.73 -20.19 -36.52
CA THR A 363 -15.34 -19.70 -36.60
C THR A 363 -15.23 -18.36 -37.32
N THR A 364 -15.94 -18.19 -38.44
CA THR A 364 -16.00 -16.88 -39.12
C THR A 364 -16.64 -15.82 -38.22
N SER A 365 -17.71 -16.14 -37.49
CA SER A 365 -18.32 -15.23 -36.52
C SER A 365 -17.44 -14.95 -35.30
N ALA A 366 -16.55 -15.87 -34.90
CA ALA A 366 -15.57 -15.64 -33.84
C ALA A 366 -14.46 -14.70 -34.30
N ALA A 367 -13.84 -14.96 -35.46
CA ALA A 367 -12.87 -14.07 -36.08
C ALA A 367 -13.41 -12.64 -36.28
N GLN A 368 -14.68 -12.51 -36.70
CA GLN A 368 -15.37 -11.21 -36.82
C GLN A 368 -15.66 -10.50 -35.50
N ARG A 369 -15.61 -11.18 -34.34
CA ARG A 369 -15.64 -10.54 -33.01
C ARG A 369 -14.24 -10.14 -32.58
N MET A 370 -13.28 -11.06 -32.69
CA MET A 370 -11.85 -10.81 -32.39
C MET A 370 -11.34 -9.58 -33.15
N TYR A 371 -11.63 -9.47 -34.46
CA TYR A 371 -11.21 -8.32 -35.26
C TYR A 371 -11.84 -6.99 -34.80
N ARG A 372 -13.08 -6.99 -34.30
CA ARG A 372 -13.71 -5.76 -33.76
C ARG A 372 -13.10 -5.36 -32.42
N GLU A 373 -12.80 -6.33 -31.55
CA GLU A 373 -12.18 -6.05 -30.25
C GLU A 373 -10.72 -5.62 -30.42
N ALA A 374 -9.99 -6.22 -31.36
CA ALA A 374 -8.65 -5.76 -31.76
C ALA A 374 -8.68 -4.29 -32.22
N MET A 375 -9.53 -3.95 -33.19
CA MET A 375 -9.67 -2.56 -33.68
C MET A 375 -10.13 -1.57 -32.58
N ARG A 376 -10.91 -2.03 -31.60
CA ARG A 376 -11.30 -1.22 -30.43
C ARG A 376 -10.11 -0.97 -29.49
N LEU A 377 -9.32 -2.00 -29.21
CA LEU A 377 -8.15 -1.92 -28.35
C LEU A 377 -7.04 -1.05 -28.98
N GLU A 378 -6.80 -1.20 -30.29
CA GLU A 378 -5.94 -0.30 -31.07
C GLU A 378 -6.39 1.17 -30.94
N GLN A 379 -7.69 1.44 -31.08
CA GLN A 379 -8.23 2.79 -30.90
C GLN A 379 -8.06 3.32 -29.47
N GLN A 380 -8.13 2.45 -28.46
CA GLN A 380 -7.89 2.82 -27.06
C GLN A 380 -6.41 3.09 -26.78
N ALA A 381 -5.49 2.28 -27.33
CA ALA A 381 -4.05 2.50 -27.24
C ALA A 381 -3.66 3.83 -27.90
N GLN A 382 -4.14 4.11 -29.12
CA GLN A 382 -3.88 5.38 -29.81
C GLN A 382 -4.44 6.59 -29.06
N ALA A 383 -5.64 6.49 -28.46
CA ALA A 383 -6.22 7.56 -27.66
C ALA A 383 -5.44 7.80 -26.35
N ALA A 384 -4.91 6.74 -25.74
CA ALA A 384 -4.01 6.85 -24.59
C ALA A 384 -2.68 7.51 -25.00
N ASN A 385 -2.07 7.10 -26.11
CA ASN A 385 -0.85 7.70 -26.65
C ASN A 385 -1.02 9.19 -26.92
N THR A 386 -2.08 9.61 -27.61
CA THR A 386 -2.36 11.04 -27.86
C THR A 386 -2.55 11.84 -26.56
N SER A 387 -2.97 11.20 -25.47
CA SER A 387 -3.06 11.83 -24.15
C SER A 387 -1.70 11.88 -23.42
N ARG A 388 -0.86 10.85 -23.59
CA ARG A 388 0.51 10.78 -23.07
C ARG A 388 1.44 11.76 -23.80
N GLU A 389 1.38 11.84 -25.12
CA GLU A 389 2.09 12.80 -25.97
C GLU A 389 1.88 14.24 -25.47
N GLN A 390 0.62 14.67 -25.34
CA GLN A 390 0.27 16.01 -24.86
C GLN A 390 0.73 16.32 -23.43
N LEU A 391 0.83 15.30 -22.57
CA LEU A 391 1.36 15.45 -21.21
C LEU A 391 2.89 15.50 -21.21
N ASN A 392 3.54 14.59 -21.93
CA ASN A 392 4.99 14.56 -22.11
C ASN A 392 5.50 15.87 -22.70
N GLU A 393 4.83 16.45 -23.71
CA GLU A 393 5.21 17.76 -24.27
C GLU A 393 5.23 18.88 -23.21
N ARG A 394 4.27 18.89 -22.28
CA ARG A 394 4.21 19.87 -21.17
C ARG A 394 5.28 19.61 -20.11
N ILE A 395 5.53 18.35 -19.77
CA ILE A 395 6.56 17.95 -18.82
C ILE A 395 7.95 18.26 -19.39
N VAL A 396 8.23 17.86 -20.63
CA VAL A 396 9.48 18.14 -21.35
C VAL A 396 9.68 19.65 -21.54
N ALA A 397 8.64 20.43 -21.82
CA ALA A 397 8.77 21.89 -21.84
C ALA A 397 9.20 22.45 -20.47
N THR A 398 8.69 21.89 -19.37
CA THR A 398 9.10 22.27 -18.01
C THR A 398 10.52 21.81 -17.69
N LEU A 399 10.91 20.59 -18.07
CA LEU A 399 12.27 20.04 -17.93
C LEU A 399 13.30 20.84 -18.75
N ARG A 400 12.96 21.12 -20.02
CA ARG A 400 13.22 22.36 -20.79
C ARG A 400 13.83 23.47 -19.95
N THR A 401 12.90 24.20 -19.35
CA THR A 401 13.14 25.40 -18.58
C THR A 401 13.94 25.14 -17.29
N VAL A 402 13.70 24.04 -16.57
CA VAL A 402 14.32 23.82 -15.25
C VAL A 402 15.76 23.29 -15.32
N THR A 403 16.17 22.67 -16.44
CA THR A 403 17.49 22.05 -16.58
C THR A 403 18.41 22.70 -17.62
N ASP A 404 17.87 23.58 -18.48
CA ASP A 404 18.54 24.15 -19.66
C ASP A 404 19.13 23.08 -20.63
N LYS A 405 18.66 21.82 -20.56
CA LYS A 405 19.02 20.71 -21.47
C LYS A 405 17.86 20.39 -22.43
N ASP A 406 18.12 19.92 -23.65
CA ASP A 406 17.08 19.43 -24.57
C ASP A 406 17.45 18.08 -25.17
N PHE A 407 16.62 17.06 -24.92
CA PHE A 407 16.77 15.71 -25.43
C PHE A 407 15.62 15.29 -26.36
N GLY A 408 14.78 16.23 -26.80
CA GLY A 408 13.55 15.96 -27.55
C GLY A 408 12.35 15.68 -26.65
N ASN A 409 11.22 15.28 -27.26
CA ASN A 409 9.94 15.03 -26.58
C ASN A 409 9.75 13.56 -26.16
N ASP A 410 10.71 12.69 -26.48
CA ASP A 410 10.72 11.28 -26.12
C ASP A 410 11.14 11.10 -24.64
N PRO A 411 10.38 10.38 -23.80
CA PRO A 411 10.77 10.09 -22.42
C PRO A 411 12.13 9.40 -22.23
N ALA A 412 12.54 8.50 -23.12
CA ALA A 412 13.69 7.63 -22.86
C ALA A 412 15.01 8.40 -22.63
N PRO A 413 15.43 9.34 -23.50
CA PRO A 413 16.60 10.19 -23.25
C PRO A 413 16.54 11.01 -21.96
N TRP A 414 15.35 11.39 -21.48
CA TRP A 414 15.18 12.11 -20.21
C TRP A 414 15.37 11.20 -19.00
N TRP A 415 14.87 9.97 -19.05
CA TRP A 415 15.15 8.96 -18.01
C TRP A 415 16.63 8.61 -17.97
N ASP A 416 17.27 8.45 -19.13
CA ASP A 416 18.68 8.09 -19.23
C ASP A 416 19.57 9.20 -18.62
N TYR A 417 19.35 10.46 -18.98
CA TYR A 417 19.96 11.62 -18.31
C TYR A 417 19.75 11.60 -16.78
N TRP A 418 18.53 11.36 -16.30
CA TRP A 418 18.25 11.38 -14.87
C TRP A 418 18.93 10.23 -14.11
N ARG A 419 19.07 9.04 -14.72
CA ARG A 419 19.84 7.93 -14.13
C ARG A 419 21.35 8.23 -14.11
N GLU A 420 21.90 8.81 -15.18
CA GLU A 420 23.31 9.25 -15.24
C GLU A 420 23.67 10.28 -14.15
N GLU A 421 22.85 11.34 -14.01
CA GLU A 421 23.10 12.44 -13.05
C GLU A 421 23.00 11.98 -11.57
N ASN A 422 22.37 10.83 -11.30
CA ASN A 422 22.23 10.25 -9.96
C ASN A 422 23.06 8.97 -9.72
N GLY A 423 23.65 8.37 -10.75
CA GLY A 423 24.53 7.19 -10.64
C GLY A 423 23.83 5.86 -10.33
N TYR A 424 22.62 5.64 -10.85
CA TYR A 424 21.92 4.35 -10.73
C TYR A 424 22.43 3.29 -11.72
N ASP A 425 22.36 2.01 -11.35
CA ASP A 425 22.88 0.87 -12.11
C ASP A 425 22.02 0.52 -13.35
N GLU A 426 22.59 -0.20 -14.32
CA GLU A 426 22.07 -0.33 -15.70
C GLU A 426 20.95 -1.38 -15.90
N SER A 427 20.59 -2.16 -14.87
CA SER A 427 19.71 -3.34 -15.02
C SER A 427 18.22 -2.99 -15.15
N ARG A 428 17.73 -2.80 -16.39
CA ARG A 428 16.28 -2.79 -16.68
C ARG A 428 15.69 -4.21 -16.60
N GLU A 429 14.55 -4.37 -15.91
CA GLU A 429 13.79 -5.63 -15.90
C GLU A 429 12.59 -5.56 -16.88
N THR A 430 12.48 -6.52 -17.81
CA THR A 430 11.29 -6.65 -18.67
C THR A 430 10.17 -7.41 -17.94
N VAL A 431 9.06 -6.72 -17.64
CA VAL A 431 7.92 -7.29 -16.90
C VAL A 431 6.81 -7.70 -17.89
N ALA A 432 6.69 -9.02 -18.12
CA ALA A 432 5.77 -9.59 -19.10
C ALA A 432 4.48 -10.16 -18.47
N TYR A 433 3.37 -9.43 -18.64
CA TYR A 433 2.02 -9.84 -18.25
C TYR A 433 1.34 -10.64 -19.38
N ARG A 434 1.38 -11.98 -19.32
CA ARG A 434 0.67 -12.84 -20.28
C ARG A 434 -0.68 -13.31 -19.74
N THR A 435 -1.76 -12.96 -20.43
CA THR A 435 -3.11 -13.52 -20.24
C THR A 435 -3.46 -14.42 -21.42
N SER A 436 -3.92 -15.65 -21.15
CA SER A 436 -4.42 -16.55 -22.20
C SER A 436 -5.79 -17.13 -21.84
N GLN A 437 -6.69 -17.18 -22.84
CA GLN A 437 -8.02 -17.75 -22.70
C GLN A 437 -8.31 -18.71 -23.87
N SER A 438 -8.41 -20.02 -23.59
CA SER A 438 -8.94 -20.99 -24.57
C SER A 438 -10.41 -21.28 -24.28
N TYR A 439 -11.23 -21.30 -25.33
CA TYR A 439 -12.63 -21.68 -25.28
C TYR A 439 -12.86 -22.97 -26.08
N ASP A 440 -12.89 -24.11 -25.38
CA ASP A 440 -13.04 -25.45 -25.96
C ASP A 440 -14.32 -26.17 -25.46
N MET A 441 -14.82 -27.10 -26.28
CA MET A 441 -16.02 -27.91 -26.04
C MET A 441 -15.93 -29.23 -26.82
N PRO A 442 -16.27 -30.37 -26.22
CA PRO A 442 -15.49 -31.03 -25.17
C PRO A 442 -14.70 -32.23 -25.72
N VAL A 443 -13.56 -32.54 -25.09
CA VAL A 443 -12.84 -33.82 -25.16
C VAL A 443 -12.33 -34.14 -23.75
N VAL A 444 -12.22 -35.42 -23.39
CA VAL A 444 -11.82 -35.95 -22.07
C VAL A 444 -11.06 -37.26 -22.34
N THR A 445 -9.99 -37.66 -21.65
CA THR A 445 -9.25 -37.07 -20.48
C THR A 445 -7.81 -36.69 -20.95
N GLU A 446 -6.73 -36.47 -20.17
CA GLU A 446 -6.35 -36.59 -18.73
C GLU A 446 -5.77 -35.24 -18.20
N LEU A 447 -4.93 -35.27 -17.15
CA LEU A 447 -4.16 -34.18 -16.50
C LEU A 447 -2.76 -34.74 -16.14
N PRO A 448 -1.68 -33.95 -15.86
CA PRO A 448 -1.66 -32.66 -15.13
C PRO A 448 -0.64 -31.61 -15.68
N PRO A 449 -0.24 -30.53 -14.95
CA PRO A 449 -0.94 -29.70 -13.94
C PRO A 449 -1.06 -28.23 -14.47
N SER A 450 -0.66 -27.23 -13.66
CA SER A 450 -0.41 -25.81 -13.99
C SER A 450 -1.60 -24.88 -14.26
N GLY A 451 -2.27 -24.47 -13.18
CA GLY A 451 -3.00 -23.20 -13.13
C GLY A 451 -2.04 -22.03 -12.91
N GLY A 452 -1.74 -21.25 -13.95
CA GLY A 452 -0.81 -20.10 -13.87
C GLY A 452 -1.47 -18.79 -13.44
N GLY A 453 -2.02 -18.73 -12.22
CA GLY A 453 -2.71 -17.54 -11.69
C GLY A 453 -1.75 -16.45 -11.22
N GLY A 454 -1.30 -15.57 -12.12
CA GLY A 454 -0.31 -14.50 -11.83
C GLY A 454 -0.78 -13.39 -10.87
N GLY A 455 -0.78 -13.67 -9.56
CA GLY A 455 -0.92 -12.70 -8.47
C GLY A 455 0.32 -12.65 -7.58
N ARG A 456 0.64 -11.49 -6.98
CA ARG A 456 1.87 -11.23 -6.20
C ARG A 456 2.18 -12.34 -5.18
N CYS A 457 3.35 -12.97 -5.26
CA CYS A 457 3.68 -14.17 -4.48
C CYS A 457 4.07 -13.85 -3.03
N GLU A 458 3.06 -13.74 -2.16
CA GLU A 458 3.17 -13.48 -0.72
C GLU A 458 2.38 -14.59 0.01
N CYS A 459 3.01 -15.74 0.28
CA CYS A 459 2.44 -16.94 0.93
C CYS A 459 3.51 -17.73 1.74
N PHE A 460 3.08 -18.74 2.50
CA PHE A 460 3.88 -19.69 3.28
C PHE A 460 3.59 -21.15 2.89
N ALA A 461 4.53 -22.06 3.15
CA ALA A 461 4.30 -23.50 2.99
C ALA A 461 3.34 -24.07 4.05
N ALA A 462 2.73 -25.23 3.77
CA ALA A 462 1.98 -26.00 4.75
C ALA A 462 2.85 -26.38 5.97
N GLY A 463 2.23 -26.56 7.14
CA GLY A 463 2.94 -26.82 8.39
C GLY A 463 3.62 -25.59 9.00
N THR A 464 3.61 -24.43 8.32
CA THR A 464 4.11 -23.17 8.91
C THR A 464 3.25 -22.81 10.11
N LEU A 465 3.85 -22.81 11.30
CA LEU A 465 3.17 -22.45 12.54
C LEU A 465 2.81 -20.96 12.54
N VAL A 466 1.63 -20.64 13.04
CA VAL A 466 1.13 -19.29 13.29
C VAL A 466 0.77 -19.18 14.77
N TRP A 467 1.11 -18.05 15.38
CA TRP A 467 0.77 -17.78 16.78
C TRP A 467 -0.72 -17.45 16.91
N THR A 468 -1.50 -18.31 17.57
CA THR A 468 -2.93 -18.09 17.84
C THR A 468 -3.18 -17.81 19.32
N LYS A 469 -4.39 -17.35 19.67
CA LYS A 469 -4.80 -17.13 21.07
C LYS A 469 -4.76 -18.41 21.90
N THR A 470 -4.94 -19.59 21.32
CA THR A 470 -4.86 -20.89 22.01
C THR A 470 -3.65 -21.70 21.50
N GLY A 471 -2.45 -21.13 21.63
CA GLY A 471 -1.19 -21.73 21.22
C GLY A 471 -0.88 -21.62 19.72
N MET A 472 0.14 -22.36 19.25
CA MET A 472 0.54 -22.36 17.83
C MET A 472 -0.32 -23.34 17.03
N GLN A 473 -0.70 -22.95 15.80
CA GLN A 473 -1.42 -23.83 14.86
C GLN A 473 -0.81 -23.72 13.46
N ALA A 474 -0.88 -24.79 12.66
CA ALA A 474 -0.35 -24.76 11.30
C ALA A 474 -1.28 -23.94 10.37
N ILE A 475 -0.70 -23.13 9.48
CA ILE A 475 -1.43 -22.12 8.69
C ILE A 475 -2.59 -22.71 7.86
N GLU A 476 -2.46 -23.93 7.35
CA GLU A 476 -3.49 -24.64 6.59
C GLU A 476 -4.67 -25.14 7.43
N THR A 477 -4.58 -25.07 8.77
CA THR A 477 -5.64 -25.46 9.70
C THR A 477 -6.49 -24.29 10.21
N LEU A 478 -6.05 -23.05 9.94
CA LEU A 478 -6.75 -21.83 10.34
C LEU A 478 -7.97 -21.54 9.45
N THR A 479 -8.94 -20.84 10.02
CA THR A 479 -10.20 -20.46 9.39
C THR A 479 -10.65 -19.05 9.78
N ALA A 480 -11.55 -18.45 9.01
CA ALA A 480 -12.12 -17.14 9.33
C ALA A 480 -12.78 -17.13 10.73
N GLY A 481 -12.33 -16.22 11.59
CA GLY A 481 -12.71 -16.08 13.00
C GLY A 481 -11.78 -16.76 14.01
N ASP A 482 -10.70 -17.39 13.57
CA ASP A 482 -9.61 -17.80 14.46
C ASP A 482 -8.72 -16.59 14.78
N LEU A 483 -8.23 -16.52 16.02
CA LEU A 483 -7.56 -15.34 16.56
C LEU A 483 -6.04 -15.51 16.51
N VAL A 484 -5.36 -14.74 15.67
CA VAL A 484 -3.90 -14.75 15.50
C VAL A 484 -3.25 -13.55 16.20
N LEU A 485 -2.02 -13.72 16.67
CA LEU A 485 -1.23 -12.65 17.28
C LEU A 485 -0.79 -11.66 16.18
N THR A 486 -0.93 -10.36 16.46
CA THR A 486 -0.61 -9.26 15.53
C THR A 486 0.07 -8.11 16.28
N MET A 487 0.58 -7.11 15.55
CA MET A 487 1.17 -5.89 16.11
C MET A 487 0.68 -4.62 15.40
N ASP A 488 0.29 -3.57 16.12
CA ASP A 488 0.15 -2.22 15.55
C ASP A 488 1.56 -1.67 15.21
N GLU A 489 1.84 -1.47 13.92
CA GLU A 489 3.15 -0.99 13.42
C GLU A 489 3.55 0.41 13.94
N ARG A 490 2.57 1.22 14.35
CA ARG A 490 2.76 2.61 14.83
C ARG A 490 3.03 2.68 16.33
N THR A 491 2.49 1.77 17.13
CA THR A 491 2.61 1.79 18.61
C THR A 491 3.42 0.65 19.19
N GLY A 492 3.52 -0.47 18.46
CA GLY A 492 4.05 -1.73 18.97
C GLY A 492 3.03 -2.64 19.66
N GLU A 493 1.77 -2.21 19.79
CA GLU A 493 0.75 -2.93 20.56
C GLU A 493 0.52 -4.35 20.02
N ARG A 494 0.78 -5.34 20.89
CA ARG A 494 0.57 -6.76 20.62
C ARG A 494 -0.84 -7.18 21.04
N CYS A 495 -1.65 -7.57 20.07
CA CYS A 495 -3.04 -7.98 20.31
C CYS A 495 -3.46 -9.17 19.41
N PHE A 496 -4.40 -9.98 19.89
CA PHE A 496 -5.01 -11.02 19.08
C PHE A 496 -6.10 -10.44 18.17
N ARG A 497 -6.04 -10.72 16.87
CA ARG A 497 -7.02 -10.25 15.88
C ARG A 497 -7.56 -11.40 15.05
N PRO A 498 -8.81 -11.32 14.59
CA PRO A 498 -9.40 -12.40 13.82
C PRO A 498 -8.84 -12.45 12.39
N VAL A 499 -8.57 -13.67 11.94
CA VAL A 499 -8.50 -14.00 10.51
C VAL A 499 -9.85 -13.68 9.89
N LEU A 500 -9.85 -12.86 8.85
CA LEU A 500 -11.04 -12.47 8.08
C LEU A 500 -11.29 -13.43 6.91
N ASP A 501 -10.22 -13.89 6.26
CA ASP A 501 -10.25 -14.83 5.14
C ASP A 501 -8.93 -15.62 5.06
N THR A 502 -8.93 -16.73 4.31
CA THR A 502 -7.78 -17.62 4.11
C THR A 502 -7.56 -17.87 2.63
N THR A 503 -6.41 -17.44 2.10
CA THR A 503 -6.03 -17.62 0.70
C THR A 503 -5.14 -18.84 0.51
N ILE A 504 -5.41 -19.61 -0.54
CA ILE A 504 -4.67 -20.81 -0.94
C ILE A 504 -4.25 -20.60 -2.40
N ARG A 505 -3.02 -20.98 -2.76
CA ARG A 505 -2.47 -20.80 -4.11
C ARG A 505 -1.84 -22.06 -4.69
N ASP A 506 -1.79 -22.11 -6.01
CA ASP A 506 -1.06 -23.10 -6.80
C ASP A 506 0.45 -23.11 -6.42
N PRO A 507 1.14 -24.26 -6.57
CA PRO A 507 2.54 -24.41 -6.20
C PRO A 507 3.44 -23.31 -6.78
N SER A 508 4.28 -22.75 -5.93
CA SER A 508 5.11 -21.58 -6.23
C SER A 508 6.50 -21.72 -5.60
N PRO A 509 7.55 -21.10 -6.16
CA PRO A 509 8.89 -21.15 -5.59
C PRO A 509 8.93 -20.58 -4.17
N LEU A 510 9.65 -21.26 -3.29
CA LEU A 510 9.81 -20.92 -1.88
C LEU A 510 11.27 -20.58 -1.54
N MET A 511 11.47 -19.98 -0.37
CA MET A 511 12.77 -19.69 0.22
C MET A 511 12.81 -20.19 1.66
N HIS A 512 13.90 -20.87 2.01
CA HIS A 512 14.25 -21.24 3.37
C HIS A 512 14.84 -20.02 4.07
N ILE A 513 14.16 -19.55 5.11
CA ILE A 513 14.64 -18.51 6.03
C ILE A 513 15.03 -19.23 7.32
N ALA A 514 16.33 -19.37 7.57
CA ALA A 514 16.86 -20.11 8.69
C ALA A 514 17.29 -19.18 9.83
N THR A 515 16.82 -19.48 11.04
CA THR A 515 17.28 -18.88 12.31
C THR A 515 18.24 -19.85 13.01
N GLU A 516 18.62 -19.58 14.27
CA GLU A 516 19.43 -20.51 15.06
C GLU A 516 18.67 -21.76 15.54
N GLY A 517 17.35 -21.66 15.75
CA GLY A 517 16.53 -22.75 16.30
C GLY A 517 15.61 -23.45 15.29
N TYR A 518 15.14 -22.74 14.27
CA TYR A 518 14.13 -23.23 13.30
C TYR A 518 14.26 -22.54 11.94
N GLN A 519 13.53 -23.07 10.94
CA GLN A 519 13.38 -22.46 9.62
C GLN A 519 11.91 -22.17 9.30
N VAL A 520 11.67 -21.19 8.43
CA VAL A 520 10.37 -20.90 7.82
C VAL A 520 10.51 -21.01 6.29
N LEU A 521 9.50 -21.56 5.62
CA LEU A 521 9.43 -21.59 4.16
C LEU A 521 8.39 -20.57 3.66
N ALA A 522 8.87 -19.50 3.02
CA ALA A 522 8.04 -18.40 2.54
C ALA A 522 8.30 -18.13 1.05
N THR A 523 7.34 -17.55 0.33
CA THR A 523 7.58 -17.13 -1.06
C THR A 523 8.55 -15.95 -1.14
N PRO A 524 9.35 -15.80 -2.22
CA PRO A 524 10.33 -14.72 -2.37
C PRO A 524 9.86 -13.29 -2.11
N GLY A 525 8.57 -12.98 -2.35
CA GLY A 525 7.99 -11.67 -2.11
C GLY A 525 7.47 -11.41 -0.69
N HIS A 526 7.42 -12.43 0.19
CA HIS A 526 6.80 -12.32 1.50
C HIS A 526 7.60 -11.40 2.43
N PRO A 527 7.03 -10.30 2.98
CA PRO A 527 7.80 -9.35 3.79
C PRO A 527 7.81 -9.68 5.29
N PHE A 528 8.99 -9.49 5.89
CA PHE A 528 9.25 -9.64 7.33
C PHE A 528 9.68 -8.29 7.93
N TRP A 529 9.37 -8.07 9.20
CA TRP A 529 9.74 -6.82 9.88
C TRP A 529 11.14 -6.92 10.49
N VAL A 530 12.12 -6.23 9.89
CA VAL A 530 13.49 -6.11 10.41
C VAL A 530 13.58 -4.90 11.35
N GLU A 531 14.03 -5.08 12.60
CA GLU A 531 14.20 -3.97 13.54
C GLU A 531 15.18 -2.92 12.97
N GLY A 532 14.82 -1.63 13.10
CA GLY A 532 15.57 -0.50 12.54
C GLY A 532 15.36 -0.24 11.04
N THR A 533 14.87 -1.20 10.27
CA THR A 533 14.71 -1.10 8.80
C THR A 533 13.25 -1.13 8.34
N GLY A 534 12.37 -1.87 9.04
CA GLY A 534 10.97 -2.08 8.66
C GLY A 534 10.78 -3.31 7.75
N TRP A 535 9.77 -3.27 6.88
CA TRP A 535 9.40 -4.38 5.99
C TRP A 535 10.45 -4.67 4.90
N ARG A 536 11.04 -5.87 4.92
CA ARG A 536 12.02 -6.39 3.92
C ARG A 536 11.52 -7.73 3.35
N MET A 537 11.55 -7.94 2.05
CA MET A 537 11.04 -9.19 1.43
C MET A 537 11.95 -10.40 1.69
N ALA A 538 11.40 -11.60 1.67
CA ALA A 538 12.13 -12.86 1.87
C ALA A 538 13.37 -13.00 0.96
N LYS A 539 13.25 -12.58 -0.31
CA LYS A 539 14.37 -12.55 -1.27
C LYS A 539 15.43 -11.49 -1.00
N GLU A 540 15.11 -10.51 -0.17
CA GLU A 540 15.97 -9.38 0.16
C GLU A 540 16.70 -9.62 1.48
N LEU A 541 16.20 -10.48 2.37
CA LEU A 541 16.80 -10.77 3.68
C LEU A 541 18.24 -11.30 3.54
N GLU A 542 19.12 -10.80 4.40
CA GLU A 542 20.54 -11.18 4.48
C GLU A 542 20.89 -11.86 5.81
N PRO A 543 21.91 -12.75 5.85
CA PRO A 543 22.46 -13.26 7.11
C PRO A 543 22.94 -12.10 8.00
N GLY A 544 22.41 -12.02 9.22
CA GLY A 544 22.62 -10.91 10.15
C GLY A 544 21.44 -9.93 10.27
N ASP A 545 20.46 -9.97 9.36
CA ASP A 545 19.19 -9.25 9.54
C ASP A 545 18.48 -9.72 10.82
N ARG A 546 17.77 -8.79 11.48
CA ARG A 546 17.19 -8.95 12.81
C ARG A 546 15.68 -8.79 12.76
N VAL A 547 14.96 -9.90 12.59
CA VAL A 547 13.50 -9.91 12.43
C VAL A 547 12.81 -9.91 13.79
N LEU A 548 11.83 -9.03 13.98
CA LEU A 548 11.10 -8.88 15.24
C LEU A 548 10.29 -10.14 15.59
N SER A 549 10.34 -10.57 16.85
CA SER A 549 9.65 -11.77 17.33
C SER A 549 8.36 -11.50 18.13
N ALA A 550 7.56 -12.54 18.31
CA ALA A 550 6.43 -12.58 19.25
C ALA A 550 6.91 -12.27 20.69
N HIS A 551 8.06 -12.83 21.07
CA HIS A 551 8.77 -12.59 22.35
C HIS A 551 9.40 -11.18 22.46
N GLY A 552 9.20 -10.30 21.48
CA GLY A 552 9.70 -8.92 21.50
C GLY A 552 11.18 -8.80 21.14
N ALA A 553 12.05 -9.67 21.65
CA ALA A 553 13.46 -9.73 21.27
C ALA A 553 13.62 -10.09 19.76
N PRO A 554 14.41 -9.36 18.97
CA PRO A 554 14.63 -9.71 17.56
C PRO A 554 15.46 -10.98 17.41
N ILE A 555 15.23 -11.71 16.31
CA ILE A 555 15.91 -12.96 15.97
C ILE A 555 16.80 -12.74 14.76
N GLU A 556 18.05 -13.17 14.86
CA GLU A 556 19.02 -13.07 13.77
C GLU A 556 18.77 -14.15 12.70
N ILE A 557 18.64 -13.72 11.45
CA ILE A 557 18.61 -14.60 10.28
C ILE A 557 20.01 -15.15 10.07
N ARG A 558 20.17 -16.47 10.10
CA ARG A 558 21.47 -17.17 9.95
C ARG A 558 21.75 -17.56 8.50
N ALA A 559 20.72 -17.86 7.71
CA ALA A 559 20.84 -18.12 6.28
C ALA A 559 19.52 -17.88 5.54
N VAL A 560 19.63 -17.51 4.26
CA VAL A 560 18.51 -17.39 3.31
C VAL A 560 18.90 -18.15 2.04
N ALA A 561 18.03 -19.03 1.55
CA ALA A 561 18.29 -19.84 0.36
C ALA A 561 16.99 -20.17 -0.39
N SER A 562 17.05 -20.29 -1.72
CA SER A 562 15.93 -20.82 -2.51
C SER A 562 15.64 -22.28 -2.17
N SER A 563 14.38 -22.67 -2.23
CA SER A 563 13.95 -24.08 -2.22
C SER A 563 13.86 -24.62 -3.65
N ASP A 564 14.24 -25.88 -3.84
CA ASP A 564 14.01 -26.64 -5.08
C ASP A 564 12.58 -27.25 -5.15
N VAL A 565 11.72 -26.95 -4.18
CA VAL A 565 10.36 -27.51 -4.05
C VAL A 565 9.30 -26.42 -4.20
N ASP A 566 8.47 -26.55 -5.25
CA ASP A 566 7.20 -25.83 -5.37
C ASP A 566 6.13 -26.53 -4.50
N GLU A 567 5.69 -25.90 -3.42
CA GLU A 567 4.60 -26.42 -2.57
C GLU A 567 3.35 -25.54 -2.63
N GLN A 568 2.19 -26.14 -2.33
CA GLN A 568 0.92 -25.44 -2.18
C GLN A 568 1.03 -24.42 -1.04
N ALA A 569 0.73 -23.16 -1.32
CA ALA A 569 1.06 -22.06 -0.44
C ALA A 569 -0.18 -21.33 0.11
N TYR A 570 -0.07 -20.88 1.36
CA TYR A 570 -1.16 -20.33 2.18
C TYR A 570 -0.83 -18.90 2.63
N ASN A 571 -1.84 -18.03 2.73
CA ASN A 571 -1.73 -16.74 3.45
C ASN A 571 -3.08 -16.36 4.06
N LEU A 572 -3.05 -15.67 5.19
CA LEU A 572 -4.22 -15.14 5.87
C LEU A 572 -4.59 -13.75 5.32
N VAL A 573 -5.75 -13.26 5.72
CA VAL A 573 -6.11 -11.84 5.74
C VAL A 573 -6.53 -11.52 7.17
N VAL A 574 -5.90 -10.55 7.84
CA VAL A 574 -6.01 -10.37 9.29
C VAL A 574 -6.51 -8.97 9.65
N GLU A 575 -7.44 -8.88 10.60
CA GLU A 575 -8.14 -7.62 10.87
C GLU A 575 -7.24 -6.49 11.41
N GLY A 576 -7.25 -5.36 10.70
CA GLY A 576 -6.75 -4.07 11.16
C GLY A 576 -5.24 -3.90 11.01
N ASN A 577 -4.48 -4.76 11.67
CA ASN A 577 -3.00 -4.70 11.69
C ASN A 577 -2.37 -5.28 10.41
N ASN A 578 -3.09 -6.15 9.69
CA ASN A 578 -2.65 -6.77 8.42
C ASN A 578 -1.30 -7.52 8.52
N ASN A 579 -0.93 -7.99 9.71
CA ASN A 579 0.30 -8.72 9.99
C ASN A 579 0.05 -9.80 11.05
N TYR A 580 0.93 -10.80 11.11
CA TYR A 580 0.87 -11.90 12.08
C TYR A 580 2.24 -12.56 12.29
N PHE A 581 2.40 -13.31 13.39
CA PHE A 581 3.67 -13.93 13.77
C PHE A 581 3.76 -15.42 13.39
N VAL A 582 4.88 -15.83 12.76
CA VAL A 582 5.06 -17.18 12.16
C VAL A 582 6.31 -17.94 12.60
N GLY A 583 6.22 -19.26 12.63
CA GLY A 583 7.27 -20.16 13.11
C GLY A 583 7.39 -20.21 14.64
N GLN A 584 8.34 -21.00 15.13
CA GLN A 584 8.39 -21.41 16.55
C GLN A 584 8.50 -20.23 17.52
N GLU A 585 9.41 -19.30 17.28
CA GLU A 585 9.58 -18.09 18.11
C GLU A 585 8.76 -16.89 17.58
N GLY A 586 8.03 -17.09 16.47
CA GLY A 586 7.12 -16.14 15.85
C GLY A 586 7.81 -14.93 15.22
N LEU A 587 8.26 -15.02 13.97
CA LEU A 587 8.73 -13.87 13.18
C LEU A 587 7.54 -13.01 12.73
N LEU A 588 7.60 -11.69 12.85
CA LEU A 588 6.55 -10.80 12.35
C LEU A 588 6.55 -10.73 10.81
N SER A 589 5.42 -11.07 10.21
CA SER A 589 5.17 -11.09 8.76
C SER A 589 3.91 -10.32 8.39
N HIS A 590 3.86 -9.69 7.21
CA HIS A 590 2.66 -9.04 6.70
C HIS A 590 1.70 -10.05 6.04
N ASP A 591 0.42 -9.72 5.94
CA ASP A 591 -0.57 -10.50 5.20
C ASP A 591 -0.63 -10.12 3.70
N ASN A 592 -1.60 -10.66 2.96
CA ASN A 592 -1.74 -10.44 1.51
C ASN A 592 -2.39 -9.09 1.11
N THR A 593 -2.58 -8.14 2.04
CA THR A 593 -3.16 -6.82 1.74
C THR A 593 -2.14 -5.84 1.14
N GLN A 594 -2.65 -4.82 0.45
CA GLN A 594 -1.80 -3.84 -0.23
C GLN A 594 -1.15 -2.85 0.76
N ARG A 595 0.12 -3.10 1.10
CA ARG A 595 1.00 -2.22 1.90
C ARG A 595 0.79 -0.74 1.56
N ARG A 596 0.47 0.08 2.56
CA ARG A 596 0.39 1.56 2.42
C ARG A 596 1.80 2.15 2.55
N PRO A 597 2.34 2.88 1.54
CA PRO A 597 3.68 3.49 1.62
C PRO A 597 3.85 4.49 2.76
N GLU A 598 2.72 5.01 3.26
CA GLU A 598 2.60 5.98 4.34
C GLU A 598 3.06 5.38 5.68
N LEU A 599 2.69 4.12 5.96
CA LEU A 599 3.06 3.41 7.20
C LEU A 599 4.51 2.89 7.16
N ALA A 600 4.99 2.49 5.99
CA ALA A 600 6.38 2.06 5.78
C ALA A 600 7.45 3.14 6.07
N ARG A 601 7.04 4.41 6.25
CA ARG A 601 7.89 5.52 6.73
C ARG A 601 7.49 6.04 8.12
N ALA A 602 6.43 5.50 8.71
CA ALA A 602 5.85 5.94 9.97
C ALA A 602 6.15 5.00 11.15
N GLY A 603 7.13 4.08 11.01
CA GLY A 603 7.71 3.28 12.09
C GLY A 603 8.46 4.13 13.12
N LYS A 604 7.71 5.00 13.82
CA LYS A 604 8.15 5.87 14.91
C LYS A 604 7.85 5.20 16.26
N TRP A 605 8.54 4.09 16.49
CA TRP A 605 9.03 3.82 17.83
C TRP A 605 9.89 5.02 18.27
#